data_AF-A0AAV0VPU6-F1
#
_entry.id   AF-A0AAV0VPU6-F1
#
_cell.length_a   1.000
_cell.length_b   1.000
_cell.length_c   1.000
_cell.angle_alpha   90.00
_cell.angle_beta   90.00
_cell.angle_gamma   90.00
#
_symmetry.space_group_name_H-M   'P 1'
#
loop_
_entity.id
_entity.type
_entity.pdbx_description
1 polymer ?
#
loop_
_entity_poly.entity_id
_entity_poly.type
_entity_poly.pdbx_seq_one_letter_code
_entity_poly.pdbx_strand_id
1 'polypeptide(L)'
;IDIDGSKCVERVWLLRPFVACLPAWFRFMQCLRRYRDSREAFPHLANAAKYATTFFVITFSFLNLQYAKNNPEEDPSVYFYLWISASIFSSLYSYIWDLKMDWGLFDRNAGENRFLREEIVYSSTAFYYIAIVEDFVLRFGWALSMSLTEMGYVHGDLMVSILSPLEVMRRFVWNFFRLENEHLNNCGRFRAVRDISVAPIDSSDQTHILRLMDEPLTPHDLNRNRRNKMTGGGGIGKKIPNLTFQPSRSVDEQASLILASLGTR
;
A
#
# COMPACT_ATOMS: atom_id res chain seq x y z
N ILE A 1 -49.68 24.68 2.21
CA ILE A 1 -49.03 23.86 1.17
C ILE A 1 -48.05 22.97 1.91
N ASP A 2 -48.52 21.82 2.36
CA ASP A 2 -47.65 20.82 2.98
C ASP A 2 -46.76 20.24 1.88
N ILE A 3 -45.51 20.69 1.86
CA ILE A 3 -44.45 20.04 1.09
C ILE A 3 -44.13 18.76 1.85
N ASP A 4 -44.95 17.74 1.57
CA ASP A 4 -44.80 16.40 2.09
C ASP A 4 -43.47 15.83 1.59
N GLY A 5 -42.41 15.99 2.39
CA GLY A 5 -41.03 15.59 2.07
C GLY A 5 -40.91 14.11 1.67
N SER A 6 -41.88 13.31 2.05
CA SER A 6 -42.07 11.91 1.68
C SER A 6 -42.17 11.70 0.17
N LYS A 7 -42.83 12.62 -0.56
CA LYS A 7 -43.04 12.52 -2.02
C LYS A 7 -41.76 12.77 -2.83
N CYS A 8 -40.81 13.53 -2.30
CA CYS A 8 -39.52 13.77 -2.94
C CYS A 8 -38.62 12.54 -2.81
N VAL A 9 -38.62 11.85 -1.67
CA VAL A 9 -37.77 10.67 -1.44
C VAL A 9 -38.27 9.45 -2.21
N GLU A 10 -39.59 9.25 -2.31
CA GLU A 10 -40.15 8.13 -3.08
C GLU A 10 -39.91 8.25 -4.59
N ARG A 11 -39.82 9.46 -5.14
CA ARG A 11 -39.62 9.65 -6.59
C ARG A 11 -38.20 9.29 -7.07
N VAL A 12 -37.23 9.21 -6.16
CA VAL A 12 -35.80 8.95 -6.46
C VAL A 12 -35.24 7.74 -5.70
N TRP A 13 -36.05 6.70 -5.50
CA TRP A 13 -35.62 5.47 -4.80
C TRP A 13 -34.38 4.80 -5.43
N LEU A 14 -34.18 4.93 -6.75
CA LEU A 14 -32.99 4.42 -7.47
C LEU A 14 -31.72 5.26 -7.26
N LEU A 15 -31.84 6.52 -6.81
CA LEU A 15 -30.70 7.42 -6.69
C LEU A 15 -29.71 6.94 -5.63
N ARG A 16 -30.22 6.46 -4.49
CA ARG A 16 -29.40 5.99 -3.36
C ARG A 16 -28.46 4.83 -3.75
N PRO A 17 -28.94 3.69 -4.29
CA PRO A 17 -28.05 2.60 -4.69
C PRO A 17 -27.12 3.01 -5.85
N PHE A 18 -27.58 3.86 -6.77
CA PHE A 18 -26.74 4.34 -7.87
C PHE A 18 -25.54 5.15 -7.36
N VAL A 19 -25.78 6.13 -6.50
CA VAL A 19 -24.72 6.96 -5.90
C VAL A 19 -23.77 6.10 -5.05
N ALA A 20 -24.29 5.13 -4.30
CA ALA A 20 -23.49 4.20 -3.51
C ALA A 20 -22.58 3.31 -4.40
N CYS A 21 -23.01 2.96 -5.62
CA CYS A 21 -22.23 2.15 -6.56
C CYS A 21 -21.07 2.91 -7.23
N LEU A 22 -21.15 4.24 -7.35
CA LEU A 22 -20.18 5.03 -8.12
C LEU A 22 -18.72 4.86 -7.65
N PRO A 23 -18.40 4.94 -6.35
CA PRO A 23 -17.02 4.79 -5.90
C PRO A 23 -16.43 3.42 -6.25
N ALA A 24 -17.21 2.35 -6.07
CA ALA A 24 -16.80 0.99 -6.42
C ALA A 24 -16.60 0.84 -7.93
N TRP A 25 -17.50 1.41 -8.74
CA TRP A 25 -17.39 1.44 -10.19
C TRP A 25 -16.12 2.10 -10.69
N PHE A 26 -15.79 3.29 -10.18
CA PHE A 26 -14.56 3.97 -10.59
C PHE A 26 -13.32 3.15 -10.27
N ARG A 27 -13.25 2.56 -9.07
CA ARG A 27 -12.12 1.71 -8.66
C ARG A 27 -12.03 0.43 -9.50
N PHE A 28 -13.15 -0.21 -9.78
CA PHE A 28 -13.22 -1.40 -10.63
C PHE A 28 -12.68 -1.11 -12.04
N MET A 29 -13.17 -0.04 -12.68
CA MET A 29 -12.74 0.35 -14.02
C MET A 29 -11.26 0.76 -14.09
N GLN A 30 -10.75 1.42 -13.04
CA GLN A 30 -9.33 1.72 -12.92
C GLN A 30 -8.47 0.45 -12.87
N CYS A 31 -8.90 -0.55 -12.10
CA CYS A 31 -8.19 -1.82 -12.00
C CYS A 31 -8.19 -2.58 -13.34
N LEU A 32 -9.32 -2.59 -14.06
CA LEU A 32 -9.41 -3.19 -15.39
C LEU A 32 -8.53 -2.48 -16.42
N ARG A 33 -8.50 -1.14 -16.39
CA ARG A 33 -7.62 -0.36 -17.28
C ARG A 33 -6.16 -0.69 -17.01
N ARG A 34 -5.76 -0.71 -15.74
CA ARG A 34 -4.38 -1.06 -15.33
C ARG A 34 -4.02 -2.48 -15.74
N TYR A 35 -4.94 -3.43 -15.64
CA TYR A 35 -4.75 -4.79 -16.15
C TYR A 35 -4.55 -4.82 -17.67
N ARG A 36 -5.38 -4.11 -18.42
CA ARG A 36 -5.25 -4.02 -19.88
C ARG A 36 -3.89 -3.45 -20.30
N ASP A 37 -3.43 -2.41 -19.60
CA ASP A 37 -2.21 -1.69 -19.97
C ASP A 37 -0.92 -2.44 -19.55
N SER A 38 -0.93 -3.13 -18.40
CA SER A 38 0.23 -3.91 -17.90
C SER A 38 0.23 -5.38 -18.34
N ARG A 39 -0.94 -5.94 -18.64
CA ARG A 39 -1.22 -7.39 -18.79
C ARG A 39 -0.84 -8.25 -17.59
N GLU A 40 -0.57 -7.65 -16.43
CA GLU A 40 -0.32 -8.37 -15.19
C GLU A 40 -1.64 -8.65 -14.46
N ALA A 41 -2.06 -9.92 -14.43
CA ALA A 41 -3.32 -10.32 -13.80
C ALA A 41 -3.31 -10.06 -12.28
N PHE A 42 -2.19 -10.27 -11.61
CA PHE A 42 -2.01 -9.96 -10.20
C PHE A 42 -1.05 -8.76 -10.05
N PRO A 43 -1.37 -7.74 -9.23
CA PRO A 43 -2.50 -7.63 -8.30
C PRO A 43 -3.79 -7.04 -8.90
N HIS A 44 -3.79 -6.65 -10.18
CA HIS A 44 -4.84 -5.79 -10.74
C HIS A 44 -6.22 -6.43 -10.81
N LEU A 45 -6.33 -7.68 -11.30
CA LEU A 45 -7.62 -8.37 -11.41
C LEU A 45 -8.17 -8.79 -10.05
N ALA A 46 -7.29 -9.17 -9.12
CA ALA A 46 -7.69 -9.47 -7.75
C ALA A 46 -8.28 -8.23 -7.05
N ASN A 47 -7.64 -7.06 -7.23
CA ASN A 47 -8.20 -5.81 -6.73
C ASN A 47 -9.53 -5.44 -7.43
N ALA A 48 -9.68 -5.73 -8.72
CA ALA A 48 -10.95 -5.55 -9.42
C ALA A 48 -12.05 -6.46 -8.83
N ALA A 49 -11.75 -7.74 -8.60
CA ALA A 49 -12.67 -8.68 -7.98
C ALA A 49 -13.10 -8.21 -6.58
N LYS A 50 -12.18 -7.65 -5.80
CA LYS A 50 -12.50 -7.02 -4.50
C LYS A 50 -13.59 -5.96 -4.65
N TYR A 51 -13.44 -4.99 -5.54
CA TYR A 51 -14.45 -3.93 -5.73
C TYR A 51 -15.75 -4.46 -6.36
N ALA A 52 -15.68 -5.55 -7.13
CA ALA A 52 -16.88 -6.19 -7.66
C ALA A 52 -17.78 -6.75 -6.55
N THR A 53 -17.22 -7.21 -5.42
CA THR A 53 -18.00 -7.67 -4.26
C THR A 53 -18.96 -6.61 -3.74
N THR A 54 -18.59 -5.33 -3.82
CA THR A 54 -19.42 -4.21 -3.35
C THR A 54 -20.70 -4.04 -4.16
N PHE A 55 -20.70 -4.38 -5.46
CA PHE A 55 -21.93 -4.34 -6.26
C PHE A 55 -22.97 -5.34 -5.77
N PHE A 56 -22.54 -6.54 -5.36
CA PHE A 56 -23.44 -7.55 -4.79
C PHE A 56 -24.03 -7.07 -3.46
N VAL A 57 -23.21 -6.46 -2.58
CA VAL A 57 -23.67 -5.88 -1.32
C VAL A 57 -24.76 -4.84 -1.57
N ILE A 58 -24.52 -3.88 -2.46
CA ILE A 58 -25.48 -2.81 -2.75
C ILE A 58 -26.76 -3.38 -3.39
N THR A 59 -26.62 -4.33 -4.31
CA THR A 59 -27.77 -4.96 -4.99
C THR A 59 -28.66 -5.72 -3.99
N PHE A 60 -28.08 -6.56 -3.15
CA PHE A 60 -28.86 -7.32 -2.16
C PHE A 60 -29.42 -6.43 -1.04
N SER A 61 -28.68 -5.41 -0.61
CA SER A 61 -29.20 -4.41 0.33
C SER A 61 -30.44 -3.70 -0.24
N PHE A 62 -30.37 -3.30 -1.51
CA PHE A 62 -31.48 -2.67 -2.20
C PHE A 62 -32.69 -3.60 -2.36
N LEU A 63 -32.47 -4.85 -2.77
CA LEU A 63 -33.54 -5.85 -2.88
C LEU A 63 -34.20 -6.16 -1.53
N ASN A 64 -33.41 -6.26 -0.46
CA ASN A 64 -33.92 -6.46 0.89
C ASN A 64 -34.83 -5.31 1.33
N LEU A 65 -34.41 -4.06 1.09
CA LEU A 65 -35.22 -2.88 1.44
C LEU A 65 -36.56 -2.85 0.68
N GLN A 66 -36.54 -3.17 -0.62
CA GLN A 66 -37.76 -3.22 -1.42
C GLN A 66 -38.70 -4.34 -1.00
N TYR A 67 -38.15 -5.51 -0.67
CA TYR A 67 -38.94 -6.64 -0.19
C TYR A 67 -39.60 -6.30 1.15
N ALA A 68 -38.84 -5.78 2.12
CA ALA A 68 -39.34 -5.40 3.44
C ALA A 68 -40.41 -4.30 3.37
N LYS A 69 -40.28 -3.35 2.42
CA LYS A 69 -41.31 -2.32 2.19
C LYS A 69 -42.63 -2.90 1.68
N ASN A 70 -42.57 -3.92 0.82
CA ASN A 70 -43.76 -4.51 0.21
C ASN A 70 -44.42 -5.59 1.10
N ASN A 71 -43.64 -6.26 1.95
CA ASN A 71 -44.09 -7.33 2.84
C ASN A 71 -43.67 -7.04 4.30
N PRO A 72 -44.32 -6.07 4.98
CA PRO A 72 -43.91 -5.63 6.31
C PRO A 72 -44.19 -6.66 7.43
N GLU A 73 -45.08 -7.63 7.20
CA GLU A 73 -45.45 -8.66 8.18
C GLU A 73 -44.66 -9.97 8.03
N GLU A 74 -43.81 -10.09 7.00
CA GLU A 74 -43.02 -11.30 6.77
C GLU A 74 -41.65 -11.25 7.44
N ASP A 75 -41.28 -12.38 8.05
CA ASP A 75 -39.97 -12.65 8.65
C ASP A 75 -38.82 -12.58 7.61
N PRO A 76 -37.53 -12.60 8.06
CA PRO A 76 -36.40 -12.16 7.25
C PRO A 76 -36.33 -12.80 5.86
N SER A 77 -36.34 -11.94 4.84
CA SER A 77 -36.33 -12.35 3.44
C SER A 77 -35.04 -13.08 3.04
N VAL A 78 -35.09 -13.89 1.98
CA VAL A 78 -33.87 -14.48 1.38
C VAL A 78 -32.85 -13.40 1.00
N TYR A 79 -33.30 -12.21 0.61
CA TYR A 79 -32.44 -11.08 0.27
C TYR A 79 -31.66 -10.53 1.47
N PHE A 80 -32.21 -10.64 2.67
CA PHE A 80 -31.49 -10.31 3.91
C PHE A 80 -30.26 -11.20 4.09
N TYR A 81 -30.42 -12.51 4.00
CA TYR A 81 -29.31 -13.47 4.13
C TYR A 81 -28.26 -13.31 3.02
N LEU A 82 -28.71 -13.07 1.78
CA LEU A 82 -27.81 -12.76 0.66
C LEU A 82 -27.03 -11.47 0.89
N TRP A 83 -27.67 -10.43 1.43
CA TRP A 83 -27.00 -9.19 1.76
C TRP A 83 -25.97 -9.36 2.88
N ILE A 84 -26.29 -10.08 3.95
CA ILE A 84 -25.35 -10.36 5.05
C ILE A 84 -24.16 -11.17 4.55
N SER A 85 -24.39 -12.25 3.80
CA SER A 85 -23.31 -13.08 3.26
C SER A 85 -22.39 -12.30 2.31
N ALA A 86 -22.95 -11.48 1.42
CA ALA A 86 -22.16 -10.61 0.55
C ALA A 86 -21.37 -9.57 1.35
N SER A 87 -21.95 -8.99 2.40
CA SER A 87 -21.29 -7.99 3.25
C SER A 87 -20.13 -8.59 4.03
N ILE A 88 -20.30 -9.81 4.56
CA ILE A 88 -19.24 -10.58 5.22
C ILE A 88 -18.11 -10.88 4.23
N PHE A 89 -18.43 -11.42 3.05
CA PHE A 89 -17.42 -11.75 2.04
C PHE A 89 -16.64 -10.52 1.58
N SER A 90 -17.35 -9.42 1.30
CA SER A 90 -16.74 -8.15 0.90
C SER A 90 -15.81 -7.62 2.00
N SER A 91 -16.27 -7.60 3.25
CA SER A 91 -15.49 -7.14 4.40
C SER A 91 -14.24 -7.98 4.63
N LEU A 92 -14.37 -9.31 4.61
CA LEU A 92 -13.27 -10.26 4.79
C LEU A 92 -12.24 -10.19 3.67
N TYR A 93 -12.68 -10.20 2.40
CA TYR A 93 -11.78 -10.05 1.26
C TYR A 93 -10.95 -8.79 1.46
N SER A 94 -11.64 -7.69 1.73
CA SER A 94 -11.04 -6.39 1.79
C SER A 94 -10.11 -6.29 3.02
N TYR A 95 -10.46 -6.89 4.16
CA TYR A 95 -9.59 -6.98 5.36
C TYR A 95 -8.31 -7.77 5.07
N ILE A 96 -8.43 -8.94 4.46
CA ILE A 96 -7.27 -9.77 4.07
C ILE A 96 -6.38 -8.99 3.09
N TRP A 97 -6.98 -8.22 2.18
CA TRP A 97 -6.26 -7.36 1.26
C TRP A 97 -5.46 -6.28 2.00
N ASP A 98 -6.07 -5.59 2.95
CA ASP A 98 -5.41 -4.53 3.73
C ASP A 98 -4.18 -5.11 4.47
N LEU A 99 -4.31 -6.26 5.12
CA LEU A 99 -3.19 -6.90 5.84
C LEU A 99 -2.09 -7.44 4.91
N LYS A 100 -2.48 -8.22 3.89
CA LYS A 100 -1.52 -8.99 3.08
C LYS A 100 -0.94 -8.17 1.94
N MET A 101 -1.76 -7.40 1.25
CA MET A 101 -1.35 -6.69 0.04
C MET A 101 -0.87 -5.29 0.37
N ASP A 102 -1.64 -4.54 1.15
CA ASP A 102 -1.34 -3.13 1.38
C ASP A 102 -0.32 -2.94 2.50
N TRP A 103 -0.38 -3.73 3.58
CA TRP A 103 0.61 -3.68 4.67
C TRP A 103 1.75 -4.68 4.46
N GLY A 104 1.57 -5.68 3.59
CA GLY A 104 2.62 -6.65 3.30
C GLY A 104 2.97 -7.52 4.51
N LEU A 105 2.01 -7.73 5.41
CA LEU A 105 2.11 -8.64 6.55
C LEU A 105 1.89 -10.08 6.06
N PHE A 106 2.35 -11.08 6.83
CA PHE A 106 2.36 -12.51 6.45
C PHE A 106 3.40 -12.93 5.40
N ASP A 107 4.62 -12.40 5.49
CA ASP A 107 5.74 -13.01 4.76
C ASP A 107 6.17 -14.32 5.44
N ARG A 108 6.37 -15.39 4.66
CA ARG A 108 6.67 -16.73 5.19
C ARG A 108 8.10 -16.85 5.73
N ASN A 109 8.96 -15.88 5.42
CA ASN A 109 10.34 -15.80 5.89
C ASN A 109 10.52 -14.92 7.15
N ALA A 110 9.43 -14.50 7.79
CA ALA A 110 9.47 -13.78 9.05
C ALA A 110 10.06 -14.68 10.17
N GLY A 111 11.35 -14.54 10.46
CA GLY A 111 12.09 -15.31 11.48
C GLY A 111 11.47 -15.24 12.88
N GLU A 112 11.95 -14.33 13.75
CA GLU A 112 11.54 -14.28 15.17
C GLU A 112 10.20 -13.54 15.40
N ASN A 113 9.73 -12.76 14.43
CA ASN A 113 8.49 -12.00 14.54
C ASN A 113 7.32 -12.76 13.91
N ARG A 114 6.56 -13.49 14.73
CA ARG A 114 5.39 -14.27 14.28
C ARG A 114 4.38 -13.37 13.55
N PHE A 115 4.27 -13.53 12.24
CA PHE A 115 3.38 -12.82 11.31
C PHE A 115 3.78 -11.39 10.87
N LEU A 116 4.92 -10.85 11.32
CA LEU A 116 5.44 -9.53 10.88
C LEU A 116 6.69 -9.69 10.02
N ARG A 117 6.87 -8.81 9.02
CA ARG A 117 8.02 -8.76 8.11
C ARG A 117 9.37 -8.71 8.86
N GLU A 118 10.43 -9.21 8.21
CA GLU A 118 11.81 -9.25 8.71
C GLU A 118 12.42 -7.84 8.92
N GLU A 119 12.09 -6.87 8.05
CA GLU A 119 12.42 -5.45 8.25
C GLU A 119 11.20 -4.66 8.70
N ILE A 120 11.23 -4.19 9.96
CA ILE A 120 10.28 -3.24 10.54
C ILE A 120 10.94 -1.87 10.65
N VAL A 121 10.28 -0.82 10.15
CA VAL A 121 10.77 0.56 10.30
C VAL A 121 10.47 1.07 11.71
N TYR A 122 9.38 0.57 12.32
CA TYR A 122 8.96 0.94 13.66
C TYR A 122 9.51 0.02 14.74
N SER A 123 10.20 0.60 15.72
CA SER A 123 10.83 -0.11 16.83
C SER A 123 9.84 -0.85 17.76
N SER A 124 8.53 -0.59 17.68
CA SER A 124 7.52 -1.23 18.54
C SER A 124 6.50 -2.02 17.70
N THR A 125 6.50 -3.34 17.89
CA THR A 125 5.56 -4.28 17.25
C THR A 125 4.11 -4.08 17.70
N ALA A 126 3.90 -3.44 18.86
CA ALA A 126 2.57 -3.19 19.42
C ALA A 126 1.70 -2.32 18.49
N PHE A 127 2.28 -1.36 17.79
CA PHE A 127 1.53 -0.50 16.85
C PHE A 127 0.90 -1.30 15.71
N TYR A 128 1.59 -2.32 15.20
CA TYR A 128 1.04 -3.18 14.15
C TYR A 128 -0.13 -4.01 14.67
N TYR A 129 -0.02 -4.60 15.87
CA TYR A 129 -1.13 -5.37 16.44
C TYR A 129 -2.35 -4.50 16.76
N ILE A 130 -2.13 -3.30 17.31
CA ILE A 130 -3.22 -2.33 17.55
C ILE A 130 -3.89 -1.96 16.23
N ALA A 131 -3.12 -1.68 15.17
CA ALA A 131 -3.66 -1.34 13.85
C ALA A 131 -4.45 -2.50 13.22
N ILE A 132 -3.98 -3.75 13.35
CA ILE A 132 -4.71 -4.93 12.87
C ILE A 132 -6.07 -5.04 13.57
N VAL A 133 -6.09 -4.90 14.90
CA VAL A 133 -7.33 -4.99 15.69
C VAL A 133 -8.26 -3.82 15.37
N GLU A 134 -7.72 -2.60 15.28
CA GLU A 134 -8.48 -1.41 14.92
C GLU A 134 -9.11 -1.51 13.52
N ASP A 135 -8.35 -1.95 12.52
CA ASP A 135 -8.88 -2.15 11.17
C ASP A 135 -9.98 -3.21 11.17
N PHE A 136 -9.78 -4.33 11.88
CA PHE A 136 -10.81 -5.37 12.00
C PHE A 136 -12.11 -4.83 12.61
N VAL A 137 -12.04 -4.20 13.79
CA VAL A 137 -13.23 -3.70 14.51
C VAL A 137 -13.99 -2.68 13.66
N LEU A 138 -13.30 -1.70 13.08
CA LEU A 138 -13.94 -0.64 12.31
C LEU A 138 -14.41 -1.14 10.93
N ARG A 139 -13.74 -2.11 10.32
CA ARG A 139 -14.17 -2.74 9.07
C ARG A 139 -15.49 -3.49 9.23
N PHE A 140 -15.68 -4.16 10.36
CA PHE A 140 -16.96 -4.78 10.75
C PHE A 140 -17.90 -3.81 11.47
N GLY A 141 -17.58 -2.51 11.49
CA GLY A 141 -18.41 -1.47 12.10
C GLY A 141 -19.83 -1.39 11.54
N TRP A 142 -20.03 -1.81 10.28
CA TRP A 142 -21.38 -1.93 9.70
C TRP A 142 -22.24 -2.95 10.46
N ALA A 143 -21.67 -4.07 10.92
CA ALA A 143 -22.38 -5.10 11.67
C ALA A 143 -22.74 -4.59 13.08
N LEU A 144 -21.82 -3.84 13.70
CA LEU A 144 -22.09 -3.15 14.97
C LEU A 144 -23.24 -2.13 14.81
N SER A 145 -23.17 -1.27 13.79
CA SER A 145 -24.22 -0.30 13.45
C SER A 145 -25.58 -0.96 13.30
N MET A 146 -25.63 -2.04 12.51
CA MET A 146 -26.83 -2.81 12.29
C MET A 146 -27.39 -3.39 13.60
N SER A 147 -26.55 -4.10 14.37
CA SER A 147 -26.99 -4.73 15.62
C SER A 147 -27.60 -3.75 16.62
N LEU A 148 -26.98 -2.57 16.79
CA LEU A 148 -27.45 -1.55 17.72
C LEU A 148 -28.72 -0.83 17.24
N THR A 149 -28.87 -0.69 15.92
CA THR A 149 -30.06 -0.07 15.32
C THR A 149 -31.27 -0.99 15.40
N GLU A 150 -31.10 -2.29 15.12
CA GLU A 150 -32.17 -3.30 15.20
C GLU A 150 -32.65 -3.53 16.64
N MET A 151 -31.74 -3.45 17.63
CA MET A 151 -32.10 -3.56 19.04
C MET A 151 -32.77 -2.29 19.60
N GLY A 152 -32.85 -1.21 18.82
CA GLY A 152 -33.50 0.04 19.21
C GLY A 152 -32.73 0.89 20.23
N TYR A 153 -31.47 0.56 20.54
CA TYR A 153 -30.66 1.33 21.49
C TYR A 153 -30.17 2.65 20.92
N VAL A 154 -29.90 2.71 19.61
CA VAL A 154 -29.27 3.85 18.96
C VAL A 154 -29.94 4.11 17.60
N HIS A 155 -30.25 5.36 17.29
CA HIS A 155 -30.74 5.74 15.96
C HIS A 155 -29.62 5.60 14.90
N GLY A 156 -29.98 5.12 13.71
CA GLY A 156 -29.02 4.91 12.61
C GLY A 156 -28.20 6.16 12.25
N ASP A 157 -28.81 7.35 12.31
CA ASP A 157 -28.11 8.61 12.02
C ASP A 157 -27.01 8.93 13.04
N LEU A 158 -27.20 8.55 14.31
CA LEU A 158 -26.19 8.69 15.35
C LEU A 158 -25.04 7.69 15.12
N MET A 159 -25.35 6.45 14.73
CA MET A 159 -24.32 5.47 14.35
C MET A 159 -23.48 5.95 13.16
N VAL A 160 -24.10 6.51 12.12
CA VAL A 160 -23.38 7.12 10.99
C VAL A 160 -22.49 8.26 11.46
N SER A 161 -22.98 9.11 12.37
CA SER A 161 -22.22 10.25 12.91
C SER A 161 -20.99 9.80 13.71
N ILE A 162 -21.06 8.67 14.41
CA ILE A 162 -19.94 8.09 15.18
C ILE A 162 -18.97 7.34 14.27
N LEU A 163 -19.48 6.51 13.36
CA LEU A 163 -18.65 5.67 12.49
C LEU A 163 -17.93 6.46 11.40
N SER A 164 -18.49 7.59 10.95
CA SER A 164 -17.87 8.43 9.91
C SER A 164 -16.47 8.94 10.28
N PRO A 165 -16.26 9.62 11.44
CA PRO A 165 -14.93 10.06 11.85
C PRO A 165 -14.00 8.88 12.18
N LEU A 166 -14.54 7.78 12.71
CA LEU A 166 -13.74 6.57 12.97
C LEU A 166 -13.22 5.94 11.66
N GLU A 167 -14.04 5.86 10.62
CA GLU A 167 -13.61 5.39 9.29
C GLU A 167 -12.52 6.31 8.70
N VAL A 168 -12.61 7.63 8.94
CA VAL A 168 -11.56 8.57 8.54
C VAL A 168 -10.25 8.29 9.27
N MET A 169 -10.28 8.10 10.60
CA MET A 169 -9.10 7.71 11.39
C MET A 169 -8.49 6.40 10.90
N ARG A 170 -9.31 5.38 10.65
CA ARG A 170 -8.88 4.09 10.09
C ARG A 170 -8.14 4.26 8.77
N ARG A 171 -8.63 5.14 7.88
CA ARG A 171 -7.98 5.44 6.60
C ARG A 171 -6.64 6.13 6.78
N PHE A 172 -6.49 7.01 7.77
CA PHE A 172 -5.21 7.62 8.09
C PHE A 172 -4.18 6.57 8.52
N VAL A 173 -4.57 5.68 9.44
CA VAL A 173 -3.73 4.56 9.90
C VAL A 173 -3.36 3.64 8.73
N TRP A 174 -4.35 3.22 7.93
CA TRP A 174 -4.13 2.39 6.75
C TRP A 174 -3.18 3.02 5.72
N ASN A 175 -3.34 4.32 5.43
CA ASN A 175 -2.47 5.03 4.50
C ASN A 175 -1.02 5.06 4.99
N PHE A 176 -0.82 5.21 6.30
CA PHE A 176 0.49 5.24 6.90
C PHE A 176 1.25 3.92 6.66
N PHE A 177 0.64 2.79 7.01
CA PHE A 177 1.24 1.47 6.80
C PHE A 177 1.38 1.10 5.30
N ARG A 178 0.44 1.56 4.46
CA ARG A 178 0.56 1.40 3.00
C ARG A 178 1.79 2.11 2.45
N LEU A 179 2.04 3.34 2.89
CA LEU A 179 3.21 4.12 2.47
C LEU A 179 4.51 3.45 2.93
N GLU A 180 4.53 2.93 4.16
CA GLU A 180 5.66 2.16 4.68
C GLU A 180 5.93 0.91 3.83
N ASN A 181 4.92 0.10 3.55
CA ASN A 181 5.06 -1.11 2.73
C ASN A 181 5.55 -0.80 1.31
N GLU A 182 5.04 0.26 0.69
CA GLU A 182 5.49 0.71 -0.63
C GLU A 182 6.94 1.24 -0.59
N HIS A 183 7.32 1.96 0.46
CA HIS A 183 8.70 2.41 0.67
C HIS A 183 9.66 1.23 0.79
N LEU A 184 9.34 0.26 1.64
CA LEU A 184 10.12 -0.97 1.81
C LEU A 184 10.23 -1.77 0.49
N ASN A 185 9.15 -1.91 -0.25
CA ASN A 185 9.16 -2.61 -1.55
C ASN A 185 9.99 -1.86 -2.61
N ASN A 186 10.03 -0.53 -2.59
CA ASN A 186 10.87 0.26 -3.50
C ASN A 186 12.36 0.23 -3.10
N CYS A 187 12.68 0.27 -1.81
CA CYS A 187 14.04 0.10 -1.29
C CYS A 187 14.59 -1.32 -1.59
N GLY A 188 13.79 -2.37 -1.34
CA GLY A 188 14.18 -3.76 -1.60
C GLY A 188 14.35 -4.12 -3.09
N ARG A 189 13.73 -3.36 -4.00
CA ARG A 189 13.95 -3.48 -5.45
C ARG A 189 15.02 -2.51 -6.00
N PHE A 190 15.82 -1.89 -5.13
CA PHE A 190 16.86 -0.91 -5.48
C PHE A 190 16.36 0.28 -6.32
N ARG A 191 15.06 0.61 -6.23
CA ARG A 191 14.48 1.80 -6.89
C ARG A 191 14.68 3.07 -6.07
N ALA A 192 14.98 2.94 -4.79
CA ALA A 192 15.47 4.00 -3.92
C ALA A 192 16.90 3.67 -3.51
N VAL A 193 17.87 4.47 -3.96
CA VAL A 193 19.25 4.38 -3.49
C VAL A 193 19.32 5.15 -2.18
N ARG A 194 19.46 4.44 -1.06
CA ARG A 194 19.79 5.06 0.22
C ARG A 194 21.26 5.43 0.16
N ASP A 195 21.53 6.72 -0.04
CA ASP A 195 22.83 7.40 -0.09
C ASP A 195 23.94 6.62 -0.80
N ILE A 196 24.31 7.10 -2.00
CA ILE A 196 25.61 6.78 -2.58
C ILE A 196 26.64 7.34 -1.59
N SER A 197 27.16 6.49 -0.70
CA SER A 197 28.35 6.82 0.06
C SER A 197 29.48 6.92 -0.96
N VAL A 198 29.69 8.14 -1.46
CA VAL A 198 30.93 8.48 -2.14
C VAL A 198 31.97 8.38 -1.03
N ALA A 199 32.70 7.26 -1.00
CA ALA A 199 33.90 7.18 -0.18
C ALA A 199 34.73 8.44 -0.51
N PRO A 200 35.27 9.16 0.49
CA PRO A 200 36.07 10.35 0.22
C PRO A 200 37.16 9.97 -0.78
N ILE A 201 37.12 10.59 -1.95
CA ILE A 201 38.09 10.37 -3.02
C ILE A 201 39.45 10.71 -2.42
N ASP A 202 40.38 9.75 -2.43
CA ASP A 202 41.75 10.01 -2.02
C ASP A 202 42.34 11.10 -2.93
N SER A 203 43.13 12.00 -2.35
CA SER A 203 43.84 13.07 -3.04
C SER A 203 44.61 12.56 -4.28
N SER A 204 45.11 11.31 -4.24
CA SER A 204 45.74 10.66 -5.39
C SER A 204 44.79 10.43 -6.56
N ASP A 205 43.57 9.99 -6.27
CA ASP A 205 42.54 9.69 -7.27
C ASP A 205 41.98 10.99 -7.87
N GLN A 206 41.83 12.03 -7.05
CA GLN A 206 41.47 13.37 -7.53
C GLN A 206 42.53 13.91 -8.50
N THR A 207 43.82 13.73 -8.19
CA THR A 207 44.92 14.19 -9.05
C THR A 207 44.98 13.39 -10.36
N HIS A 208 44.67 12.09 -10.33
CA HIS A 208 44.61 11.27 -11.53
C HIS A 208 43.44 11.65 -12.45
N ILE A 209 42.26 11.95 -11.88
CA ILE A 209 41.10 12.42 -12.64
C ILE A 209 41.39 13.80 -13.27
N LEU A 210 41.99 14.73 -12.52
CA LEU A 210 42.38 16.04 -13.06
C LEU A 210 43.37 15.90 -14.22
N ARG A 211 44.37 15.02 -14.12
CA ARG A 211 45.30 14.74 -15.24
C ARG A 211 44.61 14.16 -16.46
N LEU A 212 43.59 13.31 -16.28
CA LEU A 212 42.80 12.76 -17.38
C LEU A 212 41.88 13.81 -18.03
N MET A 213 41.54 14.88 -17.32
CA MET A 213 40.78 16.02 -17.86
C MET A 213 41.69 17.03 -18.58
N ASP A 214 42.93 17.16 -18.12
CA ASP A 214 43.92 18.11 -18.66
C ASP A 214 44.77 17.54 -19.82
N GLU A 215 44.74 16.22 -20.08
CA GLU A 215 45.44 15.64 -21.23
C GLU A 215 44.76 16.07 -22.55
N PRO A 216 45.45 16.81 -23.44
CA PRO A 216 44.90 17.16 -24.73
C PRO A 216 44.76 15.87 -25.56
N LEU A 217 43.53 15.58 -25.99
CA LEU A 217 43.21 14.41 -26.81
C LEU A 217 44.14 14.38 -28.03
N THR A 218 45.08 13.43 -28.04
CA THR A 218 46.00 13.29 -29.16
C THR A 218 45.24 12.75 -30.39
N PRO A 219 45.68 13.06 -31.62
CA PRO A 219 45.06 12.50 -32.83
C PRO A 219 45.03 10.96 -32.83
N HIS A 220 45.99 10.33 -32.13
CA HIS A 220 46.05 8.88 -31.94
C HIS A 220 44.90 8.35 -31.05
N ASP A 221 44.52 9.05 -29.99
CA ASP A 221 43.40 8.66 -29.11
C ASP A 221 42.03 8.84 -29.78
N LEU A 222 41.88 9.87 -30.62
CA LEU A 222 40.70 10.07 -31.46
C LEU A 222 40.55 8.94 -32.48
N ASN A 223 41.65 8.53 -33.12
CA ASN A 223 41.65 7.40 -34.06
C ASN A 223 41.38 6.05 -33.37
N ARG A 224 41.89 5.86 -32.14
CA ARG A 224 41.61 4.66 -31.33
C ARG A 224 40.14 4.59 -30.92
N ASN A 225 39.56 5.70 -30.47
CA ASN A 225 38.13 5.76 -30.13
C ASN A 225 37.23 5.59 -31.36
N ARG A 226 37.61 6.12 -32.53
CA ARG A 226 36.90 5.88 -33.80
C ARG A 226 36.98 4.41 -34.24
N ARG A 227 38.14 3.76 -34.13
CA ARG A 227 38.32 2.33 -34.46
C ARG A 227 37.46 1.43 -33.58
N ASN A 228 37.49 1.64 -32.25
CA ASN A 228 36.66 0.89 -31.31
C ASN A 228 35.15 1.08 -31.52
N LYS A 229 34.73 2.18 -32.15
CA LYS A 229 33.32 2.43 -32.48
C LYS A 229 32.87 1.77 -33.80
N MET A 230 33.81 1.47 -34.71
CA MET A 230 33.53 0.84 -36.02
C MET A 230 33.62 -0.69 -35.97
N THR A 231 34.53 -1.25 -35.18
CA THR A 231 34.56 -2.70 -34.91
C THR A 231 33.58 -2.99 -33.78
N GLY A 232 32.32 -3.27 -34.11
CA GLY A 232 31.30 -3.59 -33.12
C GLY A 232 31.75 -4.73 -32.20
N GLY A 233 32.18 -4.40 -30.98
CA GLY A 233 32.53 -5.39 -29.96
C GLY A 233 33.61 -4.93 -28.97
N GLY A 234 33.31 -5.09 -27.68
CA GLY A 234 34.33 -5.19 -26.63
C GLY A 234 34.69 -3.88 -25.95
N GLY A 235 33.92 -3.50 -24.93
CA GLY A 235 34.31 -2.45 -23.98
C GLY A 235 35.65 -2.78 -23.34
N ILE A 236 36.66 -1.94 -23.57
CA ILE A 236 37.94 -2.04 -22.90
C ILE A 236 37.76 -1.52 -21.48
N GLY A 237 37.79 -2.44 -20.52
CA GLY A 237 38.03 -2.14 -19.13
C GLY A 237 39.38 -1.45 -18.98
N LYS A 238 39.35 -0.12 -18.83
CA LYS A 238 40.32 0.53 -17.95
C LYS A 238 39.96 0.05 -16.55
N LYS A 239 40.87 -0.65 -15.86
CA LYS A 239 40.72 -1.05 -14.46
C LYS A 239 40.29 0.17 -13.66
N ILE A 240 39.01 0.26 -13.35
CA ILE A 240 38.52 1.03 -12.21
C ILE A 240 39.20 0.38 -11.00
N PRO A 241 39.84 1.14 -10.10
CA PRO A 241 40.43 0.56 -8.90
C PRO A 241 39.36 -0.29 -8.20
N ASN A 242 39.75 -1.46 -7.70
CA ASN A 242 38.86 -2.37 -6.99
C ASN A 242 38.13 -1.59 -5.89
N LEU A 243 36.87 -1.24 -6.11
CA LEU A 243 35.94 -0.88 -5.04
C LEU A 243 35.62 -2.18 -4.29
N THR A 244 36.56 -2.59 -3.44
CA THR A 244 36.29 -3.57 -2.41
C THR A 244 35.23 -2.99 -1.49
N PHE A 245 34.04 -3.59 -1.51
CA PHE A 245 33.02 -3.37 -0.50
C PHE A 245 33.59 -3.83 0.85
N GLN A 246 34.09 -2.89 1.65
CA GLN A 246 34.37 -3.18 3.05
C GLN A 246 33.04 -3.15 3.81
N PRO A 247 32.71 -4.21 4.57
CA PRO A 247 31.55 -4.16 5.44
C PRO A 247 31.78 -3.05 6.46
N SER A 248 30.74 -2.25 6.72
CA SER A 248 30.76 -1.17 7.71
C SER A 248 31.23 -1.72 9.06
N ARG A 249 32.42 -1.30 9.52
CA ARG A 249 32.84 -1.53 10.90
C ARG A 249 31.87 -0.83 11.82
N SER A 250 31.44 -1.53 12.89
CA SER A 250 30.51 -0.97 13.87
C SER A 250 31.12 0.28 14.51
N VAL A 251 30.26 1.21 14.92
CA VAL A 251 30.65 2.49 15.55
C VAL A 251 31.57 2.25 16.77
N ASP A 252 31.43 1.11 17.43
CA ASP A 252 32.24 0.70 18.59
C ASP A 252 33.70 0.40 18.25
N GLU A 253 33.98 -0.10 17.04
CA GLU A 253 35.34 -0.40 16.58
C GLU A 253 36.09 0.89 16.23
N GLN A 254 35.38 1.93 15.74
CA GLN A 254 35.95 3.25 15.49
C GLN A 254 36.21 4.02 16.78
N ALA A 255 35.31 3.93 17.77
CA ALA A 255 35.51 4.55 19.08
C ALA A 255 36.73 3.96 19.82
N SER A 256 36.95 2.64 19.71
CA SER A 256 38.10 1.96 20.32
C SER A 256 39.44 2.37 19.71
N LEU A 257 39.48 2.63 18.40
CA LEU A 257 40.70 3.09 17.71
C LEU A 257 41.03 4.56 18.03
N ILE A 258 40.03 5.41 18.20
CA ILE A 258 40.22 6.81 18.62
C ILE A 258 40.71 6.88 20.07
N LEU A 259 40.15 6.05 20.96
CA LEU A 259 40.62 5.95 22.34
C LEU A 259 42.05 5.39 22.43
N ALA A 260 42.41 4.43 21.56
CA ALA A 260 43.78 3.92 21.47
C ALA A 260 44.79 4.98 20.95
N SER A 261 44.36 5.92 20.10
CA SER A 261 45.23 6.98 19.58
C SER A 261 45.39 8.17 20.55
N LEU A 262 44.48 8.34 21.51
CA LEU A 262 44.55 9.39 22.52
C LEU A 262 45.28 8.95 23.81
N GLY A 263 45.66 7.68 23.91
CA GLY A 263 46.28 7.06 25.09
C GLY A 263 47.79 6.81 25.00
N THR A 264 48.55 7.56 24.20
CA THR A 264 50.02 7.55 24.26
C THR A 264 50.58 8.97 24.31
N ARG A 265 50.58 9.54 25.52
CA ARG A 265 51.66 10.35 26.10
C ARG A 265 51.53 10.36 27.62
#